data_AF-A0AB38UEX3-F1
#
_entry.id   AF-A0AB38UEX3-F1
#
_cell.length_a   1.000
_cell.length_b   1.000
_cell.length_c   1.000
_cell.angle_alpha   90.00
_cell.angle_beta   90.00
_cell.angle_gamma   90.00
#
_symmetry.space_group_name_H-M   'P 1'
#
loop_
_entity.id
_entity.type
_entity.pdbx_description
1 polymer ?
#
loop_
_entity_poly.entity_id
_entity_poly.type
_entity_poly.pdbx_seq_one_letter_code
_entity_poly.pdbx_strand_id
1 'polypeptide(L)'
;MSYTPEYFWKNFRLGTELQVSGSFIYNALYFFDQMECFNNEEEIFEFLYNLSVGVERLEKIAIILLEHDTSTNQEDFEKTLITHSHSDLIDRIKKKKNLNLSKCHNKLIQLLSNFYKSMRYGRFNLSSVYQPNQDALKFIEFVQSELNIEIKTDMILATANDDRIKKFIGKTVGRIVSQLYSIVKDEAQRLGMYTYELRYGSKPYKIFMCEEFTFQKENSLKKEIIVSLINADEDDEFIKFVKQIEPLPFDDVPHEYVKYLINPQSNLSLTEELESIYEDNFDKERMSMVEIIGNSNVSFGEEDDNEDLF
;
A
#
# COMPACT_ATOMS: atom_id res chain seq x y z
N MET A 1 -15.78 -4.19 34.08
CA MET A 1 -14.75 -3.13 34.24
C MET A 1 -15.22 -1.95 33.41
N SER A 2 -15.55 -0.78 34.00
CA SER A 2 -15.90 0.40 33.19
C SER A 2 -14.62 1.14 32.83
N TYR A 3 -14.37 1.31 31.54
CA TYR A 3 -13.26 2.12 31.07
C TYR A 3 -13.63 3.60 31.17
N THR A 4 -12.70 4.45 31.62
CA THR A 4 -12.88 5.90 31.47
C THR A 4 -12.93 6.25 29.98
N PRO A 5 -13.67 7.30 29.57
CA PRO A 5 -13.71 7.74 28.18
C PRO A 5 -12.32 7.96 27.56
N GLU A 6 -11.39 8.57 28.32
CA GLU A 6 -10.01 8.80 27.87
C GLU A 6 -9.27 7.50 27.58
N TYR A 7 -9.29 6.54 28.52
CA TYR A 7 -8.69 5.22 28.33
C TYR A 7 -9.26 4.52 27.09
N PHE A 8 -10.59 4.54 26.92
CA PHE A 8 -11.22 3.91 25.75
C PHE A 8 -10.79 4.57 24.44
N TRP A 9 -10.78 5.91 24.41
CA TRP A 9 -10.37 6.67 23.23
C TRP A 9 -8.91 6.39 22.86
N LYS A 10 -7.98 6.53 23.80
CA LYS A 10 -6.55 6.29 23.53
C LYS A 10 -6.26 4.84 23.17
N ASN A 11 -6.92 3.87 23.81
CA ASN A 11 -6.64 2.47 23.57
C ASN A 11 -7.28 1.95 22.27
N PHE A 12 -8.58 2.21 22.07
CA PHE A 12 -9.33 1.58 20.98
C PHE A 12 -9.52 2.50 19.79
N ARG A 13 -9.84 3.79 19.99
CA ARG A 13 -10.05 4.71 18.85
C ARG A 13 -8.73 5.03 18.17
N LEU A 14 -7.67 5.32 18.93
CA LEU A 14 -6.35 5.50 18.32
C LEU A 14 -5.79 4.19 17.76
N GLY A 15 -6.17 3.03 18.32
CA GLY A 15 -5.84 1.72 17.74
C GLY A 15 -6.47 1.53 16.37
N THR A 16 -7.75 1.91 16.19
CA THR A 16 -8.39 1.97 14.87
C THR A 16 -7.65 2.94 13.94
N GLU A 17 -7.30 4.13 14.41
CA GLU A 17 -6.56 5.12 13.61
C GLU A 17 -5.18 4.60 13.19
N LEU A 18 -4.50 3.83 14.03
CA LEU A 18 -3.23 3.18 13.69
C LEU A 18 -3.43 2.17 12.55
N GLN A 19 -4.50 1.37 12.59
CA GLN A 19 -4.83 0.43 11.50
C GLN A 19 -5.15 1.16 10.19
N VAL A 20 -5.88 2.27 10.28
CA VAL A 20 -6.19 3.12 9.11
C VAL A 20 -4.90 3.73 8.55
N SER A 21 -4.05 4.30 9.40
CA SER A 21 -2.75 4.87 9.03
C SER A 21 -1.86 3.85 8.31
N GLY A 22 -1.66 2.67 8.90
CA GLY A 22 -0.85 1.61 8.28
C GLY A 22 -1.44 1.11 6.95
N SER A 23 -2.77 1.13 6.80
CA SER A 23 -3.43 0.75 5.55
C SER A 23 -3.17 1.77 4.43
N PHE A 24 -3.21 3.07 4.75
CA PHE A 24 -2.87 4.14 3.81
C PHE A 24 -1.39 4.07 3.38
N ILE A 25 -0.48 3.85 4.33
CA ILE A 25 0.96 3.71 4.02
C ILE A 25 1.21 2.49 3.15
N TYR A 26 0.59 1.35 3.47
CA TYR A 26 0.63 0.15 2.63
C TYR A 26 0.13 0.44 1.22
N ASN A 27 -1.03 1.08 1.09
CA ASN A 27 -1.64 1.37 -0.21
C ASN A 27 -0.74 2.28 -1.04
N ALA A 28 -0.15 3.31 -0.44
CA ALA A 28 0.79 4.19 -1.13
C ALA A 28 1.94 3.37 -1.75
N LEU A 29 2.61 2.55 -0.95
CA LEU A 29 3.72 1.72 -1.42
C LEU A 29 3.28 0.67 -2.43
N TYR A 30 2.05 0.17 -2.32
CA TYR A 30 1.47 -0.78 -3.25
C TYR A 30 1.24 -0.13 -4.62
N PHE A 31 0.56 1.02 -4.66
CA PHE A 31 0.35 1.77 -5.89
C PHE A 31 1.70 2.15 -6.52
N PHE A 32 2.65 2.62 -5.71
CA PHE A 32 4.00 2.90 -6.19
C PHE A 32 4.72 1.66 -6.74
N ASP A 33 4.46 0.46 -6.22
CA ASP A 33 5.01 -0.77 -6.80
C ASP A 33 4.35 -1.15 -8.13
N GLN A 34 3.06 -0.86 -8.31
CA GLN A 34 2.34 -1.17 -9.55
C GLN A 34 2.60 -0.16 -10.68
N MET A 35 3.08 1.05 -10.37
CA MET A 35 3.50 2.03 -11.38
C MET A 35 4.55 1.42 -12.32
N GLU A 36 4.30 1.43 -13.63
CA GLU A 36 5.26 0.94 -14.62
C GLU A 36 6.32 1.99 -14.96
N CYS A 37 5.91 3.26 -15.08
CA CYS A 37 6.77 4.39 -15.43
C CYS A 37 6.21 5.71 -14.88
N PHE A 38 6.87 6.83 -15.20
CA PHE A 38 6.57 8.16 -14.62
C PHE A 38 5.74 9.09 -15.53
N ASN A 39 5.12 8.56 -16.59
CA ASN A 39 4.31 9.36 -17.52
C ASN A 39 2.88 9.65 -17.01
N ASN A 40 2.36 8.83 -16.10
CA ASN A 40 1.01 8.92 -15.54
C ASN A 40 1.03 9.71 -14.23
N GLU A 41 0.59 10.98 -14.27
CA GLU A 41 0.65 11.89 -13.13
C GLU A 41 -0.35 11.53 -12.01
N GLU A 42 -1.46 10.87 -12.36
CA GLU A 42 -2.49 10.40 -11.45
C GLU A 42 -2.00 9.26 -10.55
N GLU A 43 -1.11 8.40 -11.03
CA GLU A 43 -0.50 7.34 -10.21
C GLU A 43 0.43 7.94 -9.14
N ILE A 44 1.22 8.96 -9.53
CA ILE A 44 2.05 9.71 -8.57
C ILE A 44 1.17 10.42 -7.54
N PHE A 45 0.06 11.03 -7.97
CA PHE A 45 -0.89 11.64 -7.07
C PHE A 45 -1.44 10.62 -6.06
N GLU A 46 -1.83 9.43 -6.52
CA GLU A 46 -2.39 8.39 -5.65
C GLU A 46 -1.36 7.91 -4.61
N PHE A 47 -0.10 7.72 -5.02
CA PHE A 47 1.00 7.46 -4.09
C PHE A 47 1.15 8.57 -3.04
N LEU A 48 1.30 9.82 -3.47
CA LEU A 48 1.53 10.96 -2.57
C LEU A 48 0.35 11.19 -1.63
N TYR A 49 -0.88 11.03 -2.12
CA TYR A 49 -2.10 11.21 -1.34
C TYR A 49 -2.22 10.16 -0.24
N ASN A 50 -2.11 8.88 -0.59
CA ASN A 50 -2.17 7.81 0.40
C ASN A 50 -1.04 7.93 1.43
N LEU A 51 0.18 8.27 0.98
CA LEU A 51 1.32 8.43 1.89
C LEU A 51 1.12 9.61 2.84
N SER A 52 0.67 10.77 2.33
CA SER A 52 0.40 11.96 3.15
C SER A 52 -0.65 11.65 4.22
N VAL A 53 -1.80 11.09 3.83
CA VAL A 53 -2.87 10.77 4.79
C VAL A 53 -2.40 9.75 5.83
N GLY A 54 -1.68 8.71 5.42
CA GLY A 54 -1.18 7.68 6.30
C GLY A 54 -0.18 8.21 7.34
N VAL A 55 0.80 8.99 6.89
CA VAL A 55 1.83 9.59 7.74
C VAL A 55 1.23 10.63 8.71
N GLU A 56 0.29 11.47 8.25
CA GLU A 56 -0.34 12.50 9.09
C GLU A 56 -1.06 11.86 10.29
N ARG A 57 -1.80 10.78 10.04
CA ARG A 57 -2.50 10.04 11.10
C ARG A 57 -1.52 9.45 12.10
N LEU A 58 -0.40 8.88 11.63
CA LEU A 58 0.62 8.33 12.51
C LEU A 58 1.29 9.40 13.38
N GLU A 59 1.61 10.55 12.78
CA GLU A 59 2.15 11.73 13.48
C GLU A 59 1.18 12.21 14.57
N LYS A 60 -0.12 12.30 14.26
CA LYS A 60 -1.16 12.71 15.21
C LYS A 60 -1.32 11.73 16.37
N ILE A 61 -1.31 10.42 16.10
CA ILE A 61 -1.33 9.40 17.16
C ILE A 61 -0.12 9.58 18.08
N ALA A 62 1.08 9.75 17.52
CA ALA A 62 2.29 9.98 18.30
C ALA A 62 2.17 11.24 19.18
N ILE A 63 1.69 12.35 18.62
CA ILE A 63 1.49 13.60 19.36
C ILE A 63 0.46 13.44 20.50
N ILE A 64 -0.66 12.77 20.23
CA ILE A 64 -1.69 12.51 21.25
C ILE A 64 -1.08 11.73 22.42
N LEU A 65 -0.32 10.67 22.15
CA LEU A 65 0.29 9.85 23.21
C LEU A 65 1.42 10.58 23.96
N LEU A 66 2.13 11.50 23.29
CA LEU A 66 3.21 12.29 23.88
C LEU A 66 2.73 13.45 24.76
N GLU A 67 1.60 14.08 24.41
CA GLU A 67 1.23 15.38 24.96
C GLU A 67 -0.10 15.40 25.72
N HIS A 68 -1.05 14.51 25.40
CA HIS A 68 -2.36 14.53 26.04
C HIS A 68 -2.34 13.84 27.40
N ASP A 69 -2.82 14.54 28.43
CA ASP A 69 -3.08 14.02 29.78
C ASP A 69 -4.43 14.49 30.34
N THR A 70 -4.75 14.09 31.57
CA THR A 70 -6.02 14.41 32.24
C THR A 70 -6.22 15.91 32.53
N SER A 71 -5.16 16.72 32.43
CA SER A 71 -5.21 18.18 32.63
C SER A 71 -5.41 18.95 31.31
N THR A 72 -5.37 18.25 30.18
CA THR A 72 -5.48 18.83 28.84
C THR A 72 -6.93 19.21 28.53
N ASN A 73 -7.15 20.42 28.01
CA ASN A 73 -8.45 20.79 27.42
C ASN A 73 -8.61 20.06 26.07
N GLN A 74 -9.56 19.12 26.00
CA GLN A 74 -9.78 18.28 24.82
C GLN A 74 -10.04 19.09 23.54
N GLU A 75 -10.95 20.06 23.58
CA GLU A 75 -11.35 20.82 22.39
C GLU A 75 -10.21 21.67 21.85
N ASP A 76 -9.45 22.31 22.74
CA ASP A 76 -8.31 23.12 22.33
C ASP A 76 -7.18 22.26 21.79
N PHE A 77 -6.94 21.10 22.40
CA PHE A 77 -5.95 20.14 21.91
C PHE A 77 -6.29 19.61 20.52
N GLU A 78 -7.54 19.24 20.26
CA GLU A 78 -8.00 18.79 18.95
C GLU A 78 -7.82 19.86 17.85
N LYS A 79 -8.10 21.13 18.17
CA LYS A 79 -7.82 22.25 17.24
C LYS A 79 -6.34 22.33 16.89
N THR A 80 -5.43 22.04 17.84
CA THR A 80 -3.98 21.98 17.58
C THR A 80 -3.56 20.79 16.72
N LEU A 81 -4.44 19.87 16.34
CA LEU A 81 -4.10 18.78 15.42
C LEU A 81 -4.56 19.07 13.98
N ILE A 82 -5.49 20.01 13.76
CA ILE A 82 -6.12 20.20 12.44
C ILE A 82 -5.25 21.04 11.49
N THR A 83 -4.52 22.03 12.01
CA THR A 83 -3.96 23.13 11.19
C THR A 83 -2.49 22.97 10.78
N HIS A 84 -1.89 21.82 11.07
CA HIS A 84 -0.44 21.63 10.90
C HIS A 84 -0.07 20.89 9.63
N SER A 85 1.06 21.29 9.03
CA SER A 85 1.71 20.50 7.99
C SER A 85 2.50 19.34 8.60
N HIS A 86 2.89 18.35 7.79
CA HIS A 86 3.77 17.26 8.26
C HIS A 86 5.06 17.78 8.88
N SER A 87 5.65 18.84 8.31
CA SER A 87 6.85 19.47 8.86
C SER A 87 6.61 19.99 10.28
N ASP A 88 5.47 20.65 10.52
CA ASP A 88 5.11 21.17 11.84
C ASP A 88 4.84 20.06 12.85
N LEU A 89 4.17 18.98 12.43
CA LEU A 89 3.88 17.82 13.28
C LEU A 89 5.17 17.08 13.66
N ILE A 90 6.08 16.87 12.70
CA ILE A 90 7.39 16.25 12.96
C ILE A 90 8.22 17.13 13.89
N ASP A 91 8.25 18.44 13.71
CA ASP A 91 8.99 19.34 14.59
C ASP A 91 8.39 19.38 16.00
N ARG A 92 7.06 19.24 16.13
CA ARG A 92 6.38 19.07 17.42
C ARG A 92 6.83 17.78 18.11
N ILE A 93 6.90 16.66 17.39
CA ILE A 93 7.41 15.37 17.92
C ILE A 93 8.89 15.48 18.31
N LYS A 94 9.74 16.12 17.48
CA LYS A 94 11.18 16.31 17.73
C LYS A 94 11.48 17.06 19.03
N LYS A 95 10.56 17.92 19.49
CA LYS A 95 10.69 18.61 20.80
C LYS A 95 10.59 17.66 21.99
N LYS A 96 10.02 16.47 21.81
CA LYS A 96 9.75 15.48 22.89
C LYS A 96 10.57 14.21 22.73
N LYS A 97 10.86 13.80 21.49
CA LYS A 97 11.59 12.57 21.17
C LYS A 97 12.63 12.84 20.08
N ASN A 98 13.77 12.16 20.15
CA ASN A 98 14.76 12.25 19.10
C ASN A 98 14.32 11.45 17.87
N LEU A 99 14.42 12.06 16.68
CA LEU A 99 14.17 11.41 15.39
C LEU A 99 15.44 11.48 14.53
N ASN A 100 15.97 10.32 14.19
CA ASN A 100 17.15 10.14 13.37
C ASN A 100 16.79 10.20 11.88
N LEU A 101 16.44 11.40 11.40
CA LEU A 101 16.02 11.68 10.02
C LEU A 101 17.10 12.48 9.27
N SER A 102 17.67 11.87 8.23
CA SER A 102 18.62 12.54 7.34
C SER A 102 17.96 13.58 6.41
N LYS A 103 18.77 14.31 5.64
CA LYS A 103 18.31 15.30 4.64
C LYS A 103 17.27 14.74 3.65
N CYS A 104 17.47 13.52 3.15
CA CYS A 104 16.54 12.85 2.24
C CYS A 104 15.14 12.70 2.85
N HIS A 105 15.06 12.23 4.10
CA HIS A 105 13.79 12.07 4.81
C HIS A 105 13.07 13.40 5.02
N ASN A 106 13.81 14.45 5.39
CA ASN A 106 13.22 15.78 5.57
C ASN A 106 12.73 16.38 4.24
N LYS A 107 13.40 16.10 3.11
CA LYS A 107 12.91 16.48 1.78
C LYS A 107 11.57 15.80 1.45
N LEU A 108 11.43 14.50 1.75
CA LEU A 108 10.17 13.79 1.55
C LEU A 108 9.06 14.37 2.45
N ILE A 109 9.33 14.62 3.73
CA ILE A 109 8.36 15.25 4.66
C ILE A 109 7.92 16.63 4.15
N GLN A 110 8.85 17.42 3.61
CA GLN A 110 8.54 18.72 3.02
C GLN A 110 7.69 18.58 1.74
N LEU A 111 7.99 17.59 0.89
CA LEU A 111 7.19 17.27 -0.29
C LEU A 111 5.74 16.93 0.11
N LEU A 112 5.55 16.03 1.08
CA LEU A 112 4.22 15.67 1.59
C LEU A 112 3.50 16.89 2.19
N SER A 113 4.22 17.74 2.94
CA SER A 113 3.69 18.99 3.51
C SER A 113 3.12 19.92 2.42
N ASN A 114 3.89 20.12 1.35
CA ASN A 114 3.51 20.98 0.23
C ASN A 114 2.39 20.37 -0.60
N PHE A 115 2.44 19.04 -0.78
CA PHE A 115 1.43 18.29 -1.51
C PHE A 115 0.05 18.45 -0.86
N TYR A 116 -0.05 18.13 0.43
CA TYR A 116 -1.31 18.13 1.15
C TYR A 116 -1.90 19.54 1.30
N LYS A 117 -1.03 20.54 1.49
CA LYS A 117 -1.45 21.94 1.67
C LYS A 117 -1.97 22.58 0.39
N SER A 118 -1.33 22.33 -0.75
CA SER A 118 -1.60 23.13 -1.95
C SER A 118 -1.55 22.37 -3.28
N MET A 119 -0.62 21.42 -3.47
CA MET A 119 -0.43 20.84 -4.82
C MET A 119 -1.61 19.95 -5.22
N ARG A 120 -2.24 19.26 -4.26
CA ARG A 120 -3.35 18.33 -4.53
C ARG A 120 -4.56 18.97 -5.24
N TYR A 121 -4.73 20.28 -5.09
CA TYR A 121 -5.81 21.04 -5.75
C TYR A 121 -5.33 21.83 -6.96
N GLY A 122 -4.05 21.71 -7.32
CA GLY A 122 -3.42 22.48 -8.40
C GLY A 122 -4.19 22.38 -9.71
N ARG A 123 -4.63 21.16 -10.07
CA ARG A 123 -5.40 20.83 -11.28
C ARG A 123 -6.78 21.52 -11.37
N PHE A 124 -7.34 22.00 -10.25
CA PHE A 124 -8.63 22.71 -10.27
C PHE A 124 -8.49 24.20 -10.62
N ASN A 125 -7.27 24.75 -10.64
CA ASN A 125 -7.04 26.14 -11.00
C ASN A 125 -6.90 26.28 -12.52
N LEU A 126 -7.65 27.18 -13.15
CA LEU A 126 -7.59 27.39 -14.61
C LEU A 126 -6.17 27.72 -15.11
N SER A 127 -5.34 28.37 -14.28
CA SER A 127 -3.94 28.68 -14.62
C SER A 127 -3.05 27.43 -14.75
N SER A 128 -3.48 26.26 -14.26
CA SER A 128 -2.72 25.02 -14.36
C SER A 128 -2.53 24.53 -15.79
N VAL A 129 -3.38 24.97 -16.74
CA VAL A 129 -3.25 24.62 -18.17
C VAL A 129 -1.90 25.03 -18.76
N TYR A 130 -1.24 26.04 -18.18
CA TYR A 130 0.03 26.59 -18.66
C TYR A 130 1.23 26.16 -17.83
N GLN A 131 1.04 25.31 -16.82
CA GLN A 131 2.10 24.91 -15.90
C GLN A 131 2.18 23.39 -15.81
N PRO A 132 3.39 22.82 -15.64
CA PRO A 132 3.51 21.40 -15.36
C PRO A 132 2.80 21.09 -14.04
N ASN A 133 2.30 19.87 -13.97
CA ASN A 133 1.73 19.33 -12.76
C ASN A 133 2.74 19.35 -11.61
N GLN A 134 2.44 20.11 -10.56
CA GLN A 134 3.41 20.37 -9.50
C GLN A 134 3.65 19.16 -8.60
N ASP A 135 2.63 18.33 -8.33
CA ASP A 135 2.79 17.11 -7.54
C ASP A 135 3.71 16.10 -8.23
N ALA A 136 3.45 15.80 -9.50
CA ALA A 136 4.29 14.90 -10.30
C ALA A 136 5.71 15.46 -10.46
N LEU A 137 5.82 16.73 -10.89
CA LEU A 137 7.12 17.39 -11.11
C LEU A 137 8.00 17.36 -9.84
N LYS A 138 7.45 17.74 -8.69
CA LYS A 138 8.23 17.84 -7.45
C LYS A 138 8.62 16.49 -6.89
N PHE A 139 7.80 15.47 -7.09
CA PHE A 139 8.16 14.10 -6.75
C PHE A 139 9.28 13.56 -7.66
N ILE A 140 9.19 13.78 -8.96
CA ILE A 140 10.23 13.37 -9.91
C ILE A 140 11.55 14.10 -9.63
N GLU A 141 11.52 15.41 -9.39
CA GLU A 141 12.69 16.18 -8.97
C GLU A 141 13.33 15.60 -7.69
N PHE A 142 12.50 15.20 -6.72
CA PHE A 142 12.97 14.55 -5.49
C PHE A 142 13.72 13.24 -5.81
N VAL A 143 13.10 12.34 -6.57
CA VAL A 143 13.71 11.04 -6.94
C VAL A 143 14.99 11.22 -7.75
N GLN A 144 14.96 12.07 -8.78
CA GLN A 144 16.14 12.38 -9.60
C GLN A 144 17.29 12.92 -8.76
N SER A 145 17.01 13.84 -7.84
CA SER A 145 18.04 14.48 -7.02
C SER A 145 18.69 13.52 -6.02
N GLU A 146 17.91 12.60 -5.44
CA GLU A 146 18.42 11.67 -4.42
C GLU A 146 19.10 10.43 -5.03
N LEU A 147 18.67 9.99 -6.22
CA LEU A 147 19.27 8.86 -6.93
C LEU A 147 20.32 9.25 -7.97
N ASN A 148 20.44 10.54 -8.28
CA ASN A 148 21.28 11.07 -9.36
C ASN A 148 20.99 10.36 -10.69
N ILE A 149 19.72 10.39 -11.09
CA ILE A 149 19.20 9.82 -12.35
C ILE A 149 18.41 10.86 -13.11
N GLU A 150 18.16 10.61 -14.40
CA GLU A 150 17.22 11.34 -15.23
C GLU A 150 15.95 10.51 -15.38
N ILE A 151 14.78 11.12 -15.15
CA ILE A 151 13.48 10.49 -15.35
C ILE A 151 12.81 11.18 -16.52
N LYS A 152 12.48 10.40 -17.55
CA LYS A 152 11.73 10.83 -18.72
C LYS A 152 10.27 10.48 -18.54
N THR A 153 9.39 11.44 -18.81
CA THR A 153 7.94 11.31 -18.68
C THR A 153 7.23 11.31 -20.04
N ASP A 154 7.99 11.34 -21.14
CA ASP A 154 7.44 11.25 -22.49
C ASP A 154 6.67 9.94 -22.69
N MET A 155 5.58 9.95 -23.45
CA MET A 155 4.79 8.74 -23.73
C MET A 155 5.64 7.60 -24.32
N ILE A 156 6.67 7.96 -25.08
CA ILE A 156 7.58 7.02 -25.72
C ILE A 156 8.89 7.02 -24.92
N LEU A 157 9.35 5.84 -24.50
CA LEU A 157 10.59 5.66 -23.72
C LEU A 157 10.57 6.35 -22.34
N ALA A 158 9.39 6.41 -21.71
CA ALA A 158 9.26 6.79 -20.31
C ALA A 158 10.20 5.95 -19.43
N THR A 159 10.80 6.57 -18.41
CA THR A 159 11.67 5.85 -17.48
C THR A 159 10.82 4.89 -16.66
N ALA A 160 11.19 3.61 -16.68
CA ALA A 160 10.53 2.59 -15.88
C ALA A 160 10.77 2.83 -14.37
N ASN A 161 9.75 2.55 -13.57
CA ASN A 161 9.87 2.54 -12.12
C ASN A 161 10.49 1.20 -11.66
N ASP A 162 11.81 1.15 -11.73
CA ASP A 162 12.57 -0.07 -11.46
C ASP A 162 12.72 -0.41 -9.96
N ASP A 163 13.30 -1.58 -9.69
CA ASP A 163 13.60 -2.04 -8.33
C ASP A 163 14.50 -1.08 -7.53
N ARG A 164 15.38 -0.33 -8.19
CA ARG A 164 16.29 0.62 -7.51
C ARG A 164 15.49 1.78 -6.96
N ILE A 165 14.58 2.34 -7.75
CA ILE A 165 13.68 3.43 -7.35
C ILE A 165 12.73 2.94 -6.25
N LYS A 166 12.08 1.78 -6.44
CA LYS A 166 11.18 1.16 -5.45
C LYS A 166 11.86 0.94 -4.10
N LYS A 167 13.08 0.38 -4.09
CA LYS A 167 13.87 0.19 -2.86
C LYS A 167 14.25 1.52 -2.20
N PHE A 168 14.54 2.55 -2.99
CA PHE A 168 14.86 3.87 -2.45
C PHE A 168 13.66 4.52 -1.77
N ILE A 169 12.50 4.53 -2.42
CA ILE A 169 11.26 5.05 -1.84
C ILE A 169 10.87 4.24 -0.59
N GLY A 170 10.86 2.90 -0.69
CA GLY A 170 10.56 2.02 0.44
C GLY A 170 11.46 2.28 1.65
N LYS A 171 12.78 2.40 1.45
CA LYS A 171 13.72 2.73 2.54
C LYS A 171 13.46 4.11 3.15
N THR A 172 13.20 5.11 2.32
CA THR A 172 12.98 6.49 2.77
C THR A 172 11.68 6.60 3.58
N VAL A 173 10.59 6.02 3.08
CA VAL A 173 9.31 5.94 3.80
C VAL A 173 9.48 5.13 5.08
N GLY A 174 10.10 3.96 5.00
CA GLY A 174 10.27 3.07 6.14
C GLY A 174 11.03 3.70 7.30
N ARG A 175 12.07 4.49 7.02
CA ARG A 175 12.82 5.18 8.08
C ARG A 175 11.98 6.23 8.83
N ILE A 176 11.03 6.89 8.17
CA ILE A 176 10.12 7.84 8.80
C ILE A 176 9.08 7.06 9.62
N VAL A 177 8.43 6.08 8.97
CA VAL A 177 7.30 5.33 9.52
C VAL A 177 7.71 4.47 10.71
N SER A 178 8.80 3.70 10.63
CA SER A 178 9.26 2.86 11.74
C SER A 178 9.60 3.69 12.98
N GLN A 179 10.19 4.89 12.81
CA GLN A 179 10.50 5.76 13.96
C GLN A 179 9.26 6.34 14.61
N LEU A 180 8.28 6.78 13.81
CA LEU A 180 7.00 7.26 14.35
C LEU A 180 6.23 6.14 15.05
N TYR A 181 6.18 4.94 14.46
CA TYR A 181 5.52 3.79 15.08
C TYR A 181 6.21 3.34 16.37
N SER A 182 7.55 3.37 16.43
CA SER A 182 8.28 3.12 17.67
C SER A 182 7.88 4.10 18.77
N ILE A 183 7.72 5.38 18.46
CA ILE A 183 7.23 6.38 19.43
C ILE A 183 5.83 6.03 19.90
N VAL A 184 4.91 5.68 18.99
CA VAL A 184 3.55 5.26 19.35
C VAL A 184 3.58 4.05 20.28
N LYS A 185 4.40 3.04 19.97
CA LYS A 185 4.55 1.84 20.79
C LYS A 185 5.10 2.16 22.17
N ASP A 186 6.21 2.89 22.24
CA ASP A 186 6.86 3.22 23.50
C ASP A 186 5.96 4.06 24.41
N GLU A 187 5.26 5.06 23.85
CA GLU A 187 4.37 5.93 24.62
C GLU A 187 3.09 5.23 25.04
N ALA A 188 2.49 4.41 24.17
CA ALA A 188 1.36 3.58 24.56
C ALA A 188 1.73 2.63 25.71
N GLN A 189 2.90 1.97 25.64
CA GLN A 189 3.40 1.12 26.71
C GLN A 189 3.64 1.89 28.01
N ARG A 190 4.26 3.09 27.93
CA ARG A 190 4.47 3.97 29.09
C ARG A 190 3.15 4.35 29.76
N LEU A 191 2.08 4.53 28.97
CA LEU A 191 0.74 4.86 29.45
C LEU A 191 -0.09 3.64 29.88
N GLY A 192 0.45 2.42 29.78
CA GLY A 192 -0.29 1.18 30.09
C GLY A 192 -1.40 0.87 29.07
N MET A 193 -1.21 1.26 27.81
CA MET A 193 -2.15 1.12 26.71
C MET A 193 -1.61 0.16 25.63
N TYR A 194 -2.52 -0.35 24.82
CA TYR A 194 -2.32 -1.33 23.77
C TYR A 194 -2.60 -0.76 22.38
N THR A 195 -2.58 0.57 22.23
CA THR A 195 -2.80 1.29 20.97
C THR A 195 -1.92 0.79 19.82
N TYR A 196 -0.76 0.22 20.13
CA TYR A 196 0.21 -0.32 19.17
C TYR A 196 -0.14 -1.71 18.63
N GLU A 197 -1.17 -2.38 19.15
CA GLU A 197 -1.54 -3.72 18.72
C GLU A 197 -2.13 -3.74 17.31
N LEU A 198 -1.74 -4.76 16.55
CA LEU A 198 -2.08 -4.90 15.14
C LEU A 198 -2.75 -6.24 14.87
N ARG A 199 -3.63 -6.27 13.87
CA ARG A 199 -4.28 -7.51 13.45
C ARG A 199 -3.28 -8.28 12.60
N TYR A 200 -2.99 -9.52 12.97
CA TYR A 200 -2.09 -10.38 12.18
C TYR A 200 -2.56 -10.48 10.72
N GLY A 201 -1.62 -10.44 9.78
CA GLY A 201 -1.91 -10.52 8.35
C GLY A 201 -2.62 -9.29 7.75
N SER A 202 -2.83 -8.21 8.51
CA SER A 202 -3.39 -6.97 7.96
C SER A 202 -2.36 -6.17 7.16
N LYS A 203 -2.82 -5.23 6.32
CA LYS A 203 -1.95 -4.26 5.63
C LYS A 203 -0.97 -3.55 6.59
N PRO A 204 -1.44 -2.97 7.73
CA PRO A 204 -0.56 -2.42 8.77
C PRO A 204 0.48 -3.40 9.32
N TYR A 205 0.16 -4.69 9.43
CA TYR A 205 1.07 -5.68 9.98
C TYR A 205 2.38 -5.75 9.17
N LYS A 206 2.28 -5.75 7.82
CA LYS A 206 3.48 -5.70 6.95
C LYS A 206 4.33 -4.45 7.22
N ILE A 207 3.69 -3.30 7.37
CA ILE A 207 4.36 -2.00 7.51
C ILE A 207 5.02 -1.86 8.88
N PHE A 208 4.30 -2.15 9.95
CA PHE A 208 4.74 -1.83 11.31
C PHE A 208 5.38 -3.00 12.05
N MET A 209 4.97 -4.24 11.78
CA MET A 209 5.53 -5.44 12.44
C MET A 209 6.63 -6.09 11.61
N CYS A 210 6.41 -6.29 10.31
CA CYS A 210 7.43 -6.86 9.44
C CYS A 210 8.48 -5.82 9.00
N GLU A 211 8.16 -4.52 9.12
CA GLU A 211 8.98 -3.41 8.63
C GLU A 211 9.37 -3.56 7.15
N GLU A 212 8.42 -4.04 6.34
CA GLU A 212 8.62 -4.25 4.91
C GLU A 212 7.91 -3.17 4.09
N PHE A 213 8.71 -2.38 3.38
CA PHE A 213 8.23 -1.20 2.64
C PHE A 213 8.33 -1.37 1.11
N THR A 214 8.42 -2.61 0.64
CA THR A 214 8.43 -2.99 -0.78
C THR A 214 7.67 -4.29 -0.99
N PHE A 215 7.27 -4.58 -2.23
CA PHE A 215 6.54 -5.80 -2.60
C PHE A 215 7.40 -6.83 -3.35
N GLN A 216 8.74 -6.68 -3.30
CA GLN A 216 9.65 -7.57 -4.02
C GLN A 216 9.50 -9.04 -3.60
N LYS A 217 9.24 -9.31 -2.31
CA LYS A 217 9.04 -10.67 -1.80
C LYS A 217 7.76 -11.28 -2.33
N GLU A 218 6.64 -10.54 -2.28
CA GLU A 218 5.37 -10.97 -2.83
C GLU A 218 5.44 -11.19 -4.34
N ASN A 219 6.09 -10.28 -5.08
CA ASN A 219 6.26 -10.41 -6.52
C ASN A 219 7.16 -11.60 -6.88
N SER A 220 8.13 -11.95 -6.03
CA SER A 220 8.93 -13.17 -6.21
C SER A 220 8.10 -14.42 -5.90
N LEU A 221 7.34 -14.42 -4.80
CA LEU A 221 6.44 -15.52 -4.43
C LEU A 221 5.44 -15.82 -5.55
N LYS A 222 4.79 -14.80 -6.11
CA LYS A 222 3.87 -14.97 -7.26
C LYS A 222 4.55 -15.68 -8.43
N LYS A 223 5.80 -15.34 -8.76
CA LYS A 223 6.57 -15.99 -9.83
C LYS A 223 6.92 -17.44 -9.50
N GLU A 224 7.33 -17.72 -8.27
CA GLU A 224 7.60 -19.09 -7.81
C GLU A 224 6.34 -19.95 -7.80
N ILE A 225 5.18 -19.38 -7.44
CA ILE A 225 3.88 -20.06 -7.54
C ILE A 225 3.59 -20.43 -9.00
N ILE A 226 3.81 -19.52 -9.96
CA ILE A 226 3.62 -19.82 -11.38
C ILE A 226 4.54 -20.97 -11.82
N VAL A 227 5.82 -20.94 -11.41
CA VAL A 227 6.76 -22.04 -11.69
C VAL A 227 6.27 -23.35 -11.08
N SER A 228 5.80 -23.32 -9.83
CA SER A 228 5.27 -24.51 -9.14
C SER A 228 4.04 -25.06 -9.83
N LEU A 229 3.11 -24.21 -10.29
CA LEU A 229 1.88 -24.64 -10.97
C LEU A 229 2.17 -25.25 -12.35
N ILE A 230 3.12 -24.68 -13.10
CA ILE A 230 3.52 -25.21 -14.41
C ILE A 230 4.21 -26.58 -14.27
N ASN A 231 4.91 -26.81 -13.17
CA ASN A 231 5.66 -28.04 -12.90
C ASN A 231 4.98 -28.93 -11.85
N ALA A 232 3.69 -28.73 -11.60
CA ALA A 232 2.95 -29.48 -10.60
C ALA A 232 2.77 -30.96 -11.03
N ASP A 233 2.58 -31.82 -10.04
CA ASP A 233 2.28 -33.24 -10.29
C ASP A 233 0.98 -33.36 -11.10
N GLU A 234 1.00 -34.17 -12.15
CA GLU A 234 -0.20 -34.43 -12.94
C GLU A 234 -1.25 -35.21 -12.15
N ASP A 235 -0.83 -35.87 -11.06
CA ASP A 235 -1.71 -36.63 -10.20
C ASP A 235 -2.47 -35.80 -9.15
N ASP A 236 -2.10 -34.53 -8.95
CA ASP A 236 -2.79 -33.60 -8.07
C ASP A 236 -4.24 -33.36 -8.52
N GLU A 237 -5.20 -33.41 -7.58
CA GLU A 237 -6.63 -33.33 -7.90
C GLU A 237 -7.04 -31.98 -8.48
N PHE A 238 -6.45 -30.88 -8.00
CA PHE A 238 -6.70 -29.55 -8.54
C PHE A 238 -6.14 -29.46 -9.96
N ILE A 239 -4.92 -29.97 -10.20
CA ILE A 239 -4.32 -30.00 -11.54
C ILE A 239 -5.17 -30.85 -12.50
N LYS A 240 -5.63 -32.03 -12.07
CA LYS A 240 -6.54 -32.89 -12.84
C LYS A 240 -7.83 -32.18 -13.20
N PHE A 241 -8.44 -31.46 -12.26
CA PHE A 241 -9.65 -30.67 -12.50
C PHE A 241 -9.40 -29.57 -13.53
N VAL A 242 -8.36 -28.75 -13.36
CA VAL A 242 -8.04 -27.65 -14.28
C VAL A 242 -7.78 -28.18 -15.71
N LYS A 243 -7.10 -29.33 -15.85
CA LYS A 243 -6.85 -29.97 -17.16
C LYS A 243 -8.11 -30.43 -17.90
N GLN A 244 -9.27 -30.52 -17.24
CA GLN A 244 -10.55 -30.83 -17.90
C GLN A 244 -11.15 -29.61 -18.61
N ILE A 245 -10.70 -28.39 -18.28
CA ILE A 245 -11.19 -27.15 -18.87
C ILE A 245 -10.34 -26.84 -20.11
N GLU A 246 -10.94 -26.91 -21.29
CA GLU A 246 -10.24 -26.56 -22.54
C GLU A 246 -9.74 -25.10 -22.48
N PRO A 247 -8.49 -24.76 -22.84
CA PRO A 247 -8.03 -23.37 -22.82
C PRO A 247 -8.84 -22.47 -23.77
N LEU A 248 -9.03 -21.19 -23.41
CA LEU A 248 -9.59 -20.21 -24.35
C LEU A 248 -8.56 -19.88 -25.45
N PRO A 249 -9.02 -19.58 -26.68
CA PRO A 249 -8.14 -19.29 -27.81
C PRO A 249 -7.62 -17.84 -27.76
N PHE A 250 -6.92 -17.47 -26.68
CA PHE A 250 -6.24 -16.19 -26.59
C PHE A 250 -5.08 -16.08 -27.59
N ASP A 251 -4.61 -14.87 -27.89
CA ASP A 251 -3.59 -14.53 -28.91
C ASP A 251 -2.15 -15.11 -28.69
N ASP A 252 -2.00 -16.11 -27.82
CA ASP A 252 -0.76 -16.83 -27.47
C ASP A 252 0.41 -15.89 -27.09
N VAL A 253 0.18 -15.06 -26.07
CA VAL A 253 1.22 -14.19 -25.49
C VAL A 253 1.46 -14.50 -24.00
N PRO A 254 2.03 -15.68 -23.64
CA PRO A 254 2.13 -16.14 -22.25
C PRO A 254 2.82 -15.15 -21.30
N HIS A 255 3.80 -14.40 -21.80
CA HIS A 255 4.51 -13.40 -21.00
C HIS A 255 3.60 -12.24 -20.58
N GLU A 256 2.69 -11.80 -21.45
CA GLU A 256 1.75 -10.71 -21.14
C GLU A 256 0.67 -11.16 -20.15
N TYR A 257 0.23 -12.42 -20.22
CA TYR A 257 -0.69 -12.98 -19.22
C TYR A 257 -0.02 -13.05 -17.84
N VAL A 258 1.25 -13.47 -17.78
CA VAL A 258 2.01 -13.47 -16.52
C VAL A 258 2.19 -12.03 -16.01
N LYS A 259 2.44 -11.06 -16.89
CA LYS A 259 2.53 -9.64 -16.52
C LYS A 259 1.23 -9.18 -15.85
N TYR A 260 0.09 -9.49 -16.45
CA TYR A 260 -1.24 -9.20 -15.88
C TYR A 260 -1.49 -9.89 -14.54
N LEU A 261 -1.15 -11.18 -14.40
CA LEU A 261 -1.33 -11.90 -13.13
C LEU A 261 -0.47 -11.32 -11.99
N ILE A 262 0.70 -10.76 -12.33
CA ILE A 262 1.56 -10.10 -11.35
C ILE A 262 1.01 -8.71 -11.00
N ASN A 263 0.57 -7.94 -12.00
CA ASN A 263 0.00 -6.60 -11.88
C ASN A 263 -1.27 -6.46 -12.74
N PRO A 264 -2.47 -6.73 -12.20
CA PRO A 264 -3.71 -6.71 -12.99
C PRO A 264 -4.07 -5.35 -13.59
N GLN A 265 -3.47 -4.26 -13.10
CA GLN A 265 -3.68 -2.92 -13.65
C GLN A 265 -2.83 -2.66 -14.90
N SER A 266 -1.87 -3.53 -15.23
CA SER A 266 -0.93 -3.30 -16.34
C SER A 266 -1.54 -3.46 -17.73
N ASN A 267 -2.64 -4.21 -17.86
CA ASN A 267 -3.19 -4.54 -19.17
C ASN A 267 -4.68 -4.89 -19.13
N LEU A 268 -5.54 -3.88 -19.30
CA LEU A 268 -6.99 -4.07 -19.37
C LEU A 268 -7.46 -4.69 -20.70
N SER A 269 -6.64 -4.68 -21.76
CA SER A 269 -7.06 -5.22 -23.06
C SER A 269 -7.26 -6.73 -23.04
N LEU A 270 -6.65 -7.45 -22.08
CA LEU A 270 -6.89 -8.87 -21.87
C LEU A 270 -8.33 -9.16 -21.39
N THR A 271 -8.94 -8.22 -20.66
CA THR A 271 -10.35 -8.32 -20.29
C THR A 271 -11.24 -8.13 -21.51
N GLU A 272 -10.89 -7.18 -22.39
CA GLU A 272 -11.61 -6.94 -23.65
C GLU A 272 -11.51 -8.16 -24.59
N GLU A 273 -10.35 -8.81 -24.65
CA GLU A 273 -10.14 -10.06 -25.39
C GLU A 273 -11.03 -11.19 -24.84
N LEU A 274 -11.07 -11.35 -23.51
CA LEU A 274 -11.96 -12.32 -22.85
C LEU A 274 -13.44 -12.06 -23.16
N GLU A 275 -13.87 -10.80 -23.11
CA GLU A 275 -15.24 -10.39 -23.44
C GLU A 275 -15.59 -10.75 -24.89
N SER A 276 -14.70 -10.42 -25.85
CA SER A 276 -14.89 -10.77 -27.26
C SER A 276 -15.02 -12.28 -27.48
N ILE A 277 -14.18 -13.09 -26.81
CA ILE A 277 -14.23 -14.55 -26.91
C ILE A 277 -15.57 -15.10 -26.40
N TYR A 278 -16.08 -14.57 -25.29
CA TYR A 278 -17.36 -15.00 -24.72
C TYR A 278 -18.59 -14.50 -25.46
N GLU A 279 -18.52 -13.35 -26.14
CA GLU A 279 -19.58 -12.89 -27.04
C GLU A 279 -19.79 -13.88 -28.20
N ASP A 280 -18.70 -14.39 -28.76
CA ASP A 280 -18.75 -15.33 -29.89
C ASP A 280 -19.08 -16.77 -29.45
N ASN A 281 -18.64 -17.19 -28.26
CA ASN A 281 -18.75 -18.59 -27.78
C ASN A 281 -19.17 -18.69 -26.31
N PHE A 282 -20.36 -18.19 -25.99
CA PHE A 282 -20.89 -18.25 -24.62
C PHE A 282 -21.13 -19.70 -24.15
N ASP A 283 -20.45 -20.10 -23.07
CA ASP A 283 -20.59 -21.40 -22.42
C ASP A 283 -20.74 -21.25 -20.90
N LYS A 284 -21.96 -21.51 -20.41
CA LYS A 284 -22.31 -21.40 -18.99
C LYS A 284 -21.68 -22.50 -18.13
N GLU A 285 -21.50 -23.70 -18.69
CA GLU A 285 -20.91 -24.82 -17.97
C GLU A 285 -19.44 -24.53 -17.68
N ARG A 286 -18.71 -24.09 -18.73
CA ARG A 286 -17.34 -23.59 -18.58
C ARG A 286 -17.22 -22.51 -17.51
N MET A 287 -18.05 -21.47 -17.55
CA MET A 287 -17.98 -20.38 -16.56
C MET A 287 -18.10 -20.91 -15.13
N SER A 288 -19.02 -21.86 -14.91
CA SER A 288 -19.22 -22.51 -13.61
C SER A 288 -17.98 -23.30 -13.17
N MET A 289 -17.29 -23.97 -14.10
CA MET A 289 -16.04 -24.67 -13.81
C MET A 289 -14.90 -23.72 -13.48
N VAL A 290 -14.75 -22.61 -14.21
CA VAL A 290 -13.70 -21.61 -13.96
C VAL A 290 -13.90 -20.92 -12.60
N GLU A 291 -15.14 -20.65 -12.19
CA GLU A 291 -15.48 -20.07 -10.87
C GLU A 291 -15.06 -20.95 -9.67
N ILE A 292 -14.81 -22.24 -9.88
CA ILE A 292 -14.30 -23.14 -8.84
C ILE A 292 -12.83 -22.85 -8.52
N ILE A 293 -12.05 -22.36 -9.49
CA ILE A 293 -10.61 -22.14 -9.33
C ILE A 293 -10.37 -21.03 -8.29
N GLY A 294 -9.71 -21.40 -7.18
CA GLY A 294 -9.40 -20.47 -6.09
C GLY A 294 -10.59 -20.09 -5.19
N ASN A 295 -11.73 -20.78 -5.32
CA ASN A 295 -12.89 -20.57 -4.47
C ASN A 295 -12.63 -21.11 -3.06
N SER A 296 -12.75 -20.26 -2.03
CA SER A 296 -12.46 -20.65 -0.63
C SER A 296 -13.42 -21.69 -0.04
N ASN A 297 -14.52 -22.00 -0.72
CA ASN A 297 -15.50 -23.00 -0.29
C ASN A 297 -15.34 -24.35 -1.00
N VAL A 298 -14.32 -24.50 -1.86
CA VAL A 298 -14.02 -25.75 -2.55
C VAL A 298 -12.67 -26.28 -2.06
N SER A 299 -12.63 -27.56 -1.70
CA SER A 299 -11.41 -28.29 -1.36
C SER A 299 -11.14 -29.34 -2.42
N PHE A 300 -9.86 -29.54 -2.73
CA PHE A 300 -9.35 -30.61 -3.57
C PHE A 300 -8.45 -31.47 -2.68
N GLY A 301 -8.67 -32.78 -2.63
CA GLY A 301 -7.79 -33.72 -1.94
C GLY A 301 -8.07 -33.99 -0.47
N GLU A 302 -9.26 -33.72 0.05
CA GLU A 302 -9.68 -34.20 1.38
C GLU A 302 -10.95 -35.06 1.25
N GLU A 303 -10.76 -36.38 1.05
CA GLU A 303 -11.70 -37.32 1.65
C GLU A 303 -11.51 -37.20 3.17
N ASP A 304 -12.55 -36.75 3.87
CA ASP A 304 -12.62 -36.88 5.33
C ASP A 304 -12.47 -38.38 5.66
N ASP A 305 -11.27 -38.82 6.06
CA ASP A 305 -11.02 -40.08 6.75
C ASP A 305 -11.67 -40.05 8.16
N ASN A 306 -12.96 -39.72 8.22
CA ASN A 306 -13.83 -39.94 9.37
C ASN A 306 -14.80 -41.10 9.09
N GLU A 307 -14.31 -42.16 8.44
CA GLU A 307 -14.82 -43.52 8.65
C GLU A 307 -13.97 -44.19 9.74
N ASP A 308 -14.16 -43.81 11.00
CA ASP A 308 -13.96 -44.70 12.17
C ASP A 308 -14.39 -44.00 13.47
N LEU A 309 -15.70 -43.95 13.69
CA LEU A 309 -16.29 -43.85 15.02
C LEU A 309 -17.40 -44.90 15.11
N PHE A 310 -16.97 -46.15 15.31
CA PHE A 310 -17.78 -47.20 15.93
C PHE A 310 -18.03 -46.86 17.41
#